data_AF-R9LCI6-F1
#
_entry.id   AF-R9LCI6-F1
#
_cell.length_a   1.000
_cell.length_b   1.000
_cell.length_c   1.000
_cell.angle_alpha   90.00
_cell.angle_beta   90.00
_cell.angle_gamma   90.00
#
_symmetry.space_group_name_H-M   'P 1'
#
loop_
_entity.id
_entity.type
_entity.pdbx_description
1 polymer ?
#
loop_
_entity_poly.entity_id
_entity_poly.type
_entity_poly.pdbx_seq_one_letter_code
_entity_poly.pdbx_strand_id
1 'polypeptide(L)' 'MEIELILERIVNQLLGTEGLQAIVLGGSRATNTHRPDSDIDIGLYYGARTA' A
#
# COMPACT_ATOMS: atom_id res chain seq x y z
N MET A 1 -14.60 -1.74 -6.50
CA MET A 1 -14.24 -2.73 -7.54
C MET A 1 -12.96 -2.34 -8.27
N GLU A 2 -12.81 -1.11 -8.78
CA GLU A 2 -11.55 -0.64 -9.40
C GLU A 2 -10.40 -0.49 -8.40
N ILE A 3 -10.68 -0.02 -7.18
CA ILE A 3 -9.64 0.27 -6.18
C ILE A 3 -8.99 -1.00 -5.64
N GLU A 4 -9.78 -2.04 -5.35
CA GLU A 4 -9.27 -3.31 -4.84
C GLU A 4 -8.32 -3.96 -5.85
N LEU A 5 -8.63 -3.89 -7.15
CA LEU A 5 -7.75 -4.36 -8.21
C LEU A 5 -6.42 -3.58 -8.28
N ILE A 6 -6.48 -2.26 -8.08
CA ILE A 6 -5.26 -1.43 -8.00
C ILE A 6 -4.42 -1.83 -6.80
N LEU A 7 -5.03 -2.01 -5.63
CA LEU A 7 -4.33 -2.42 -4.40
C LEU A 7 -3.71 -3.82 -4.55
N GLU A 8 -4.46 -4.78 -5.09
CA GLU A 8 -3.95 -6.13 -5.38
C GLU A 8 -2.77 -6.07 -6.35
N ARG A 9 -2.85 -5.27 -7.42
CA ARG A 9 -1.75 -5.10 -8.37
C ARG A 9 -0.52 -4.51 -7.70
N ILE A 10 -0.68 -3.49 -6.84
CA ILE A 10 0.44 -2.88 -6.10
C ILE A 10 1.09 -3.92 -5.18
N VAL A 11 0.30 -4.65 -4.38
CA VAL A 11 0.80 -5.70 -3.50
C VAL A 11 1.56 -6.75 -4.31
N ASN A 12 0.96 -7.27 -5.37
CA ASN A 12 1.56 -8.31 -6.20
C ASN A 12 2.87 -7.88 -6.88
N GLN A 13 2.99 -6.60 -7.28
CA GLN A 13 4.22 -6.07 -7.86
C GLN A 13 5.34 -5.86 -6.83
N LEU A 14 4.97 -5.59 -5.57
CA LEU A 14 5.93 -5.33 -4.49
C LEU A 14 6.31 -6.60 -3.71
N LEU A 15 5.56 -7.69 -3.86
CA LEU A 15 5.89 -9.00 -3.28
C LEU A 15 7.30 -9.43 -3.71
N GLY A 16 8.11 -9.84 -2.72
CA GLY A 16 9.49 -10.28 -2.95
C GLY A 16 10.50 -9.14 -3.11
N THR A 17 10.09 -7.87 -3.00
CA THR A 17 11.02 -6.74 -2.93
C THR A 17 11.93 -6.88 -1.72
N GLU A 18 13.24 -6.93 -1.97
CA GLU A 18 14.23 -7.11 -0.91
C GLU A 18 14.12 -6.00 0.15
N GLY A 19 14.10 -6.39 1.42
CA GLY A 19 14.05 -5.47 2.55
C GLY A 19 12.67 -4.86 2.81
N LEU A 20 11.67 -5.04 1.94
CA LEU A 20 10.30 -4.59 2.20
C LEU A 20 9.65 -5.50 3.27
N GLN A 21 9.29 -4.92 4.41
CA GLN A 21 8.70 -5.63 5.55
C GLN A 21 7.19 -5.48 5.65
N ALA A 22 6.63 -4.34 5.23
CA ALA A 22 5.18 -4.14 5.25
C ALA A 22 4.72 -3.14 4.20
N ILE A 23 3.48 -3.33 3.75
CA ILE A 23 2.71 -2.41 2.92
C ILE A 23 1.46 -2.04 3.72
N VAL A 24 1.21 -0.75 3.90
CA VAL A 24 0.09 -0.24 4.72
C VAL A 24 -0.76 0.71 3.89
N LEU A 25 -2.08 0.51 3.90
CA LEU A 25 -3.03 1.48 3.37
C LEU A 25 -3.20 2.62 4.36
N GLY A 26 -3.02 3.85 3.91
CA GLY A 26 -3.20 5.07 4.68
C GLY A 26 -4.43 5.88 4.25
N GLY A 27 -4.55 7.06 4.84
CA GLY A 27 -5.50 8.09 4.40
C GLY A 27 -6.98 7.69 4.51
N SER A 28 -7.80 8.38 3.73
CA SER A 28 -9.26 8.28 3.79
C SER A 28 -9.79 6.89 3.45
N ARG A 29 -9.04 6.10 2.68
CA ARG A 29 -9.41 4.72 2.32
C ARG A 29 -9.14 3.74 3.47
N ALA A 30 -8.11 3.97 4.28
CA ALA A 30 -7.85 3.17 5.49
C ALA A 30 -8.91 3.39 6.58
N THR A 31 -9.49 4.59 6.64
CA THR A 31 -10.50 4.97 7.64
C THR A 31 -11.93 4.84 7.16
N ASN A 32 -12.16 4.33 5.94
CA ASN A 32 -13.49 4.24 5.31
C ASN A 32 -14.22 5.60 5.17
N THR A 33 -13.48 6.70 5.02
CA THR A 33 -14.01 8.06 4.83
C THR A 33 -13.69 8.65 3.45
N HIS A 34 -13.33 7.79 2.49
CA HIS A 34 -12.95 8.20 1.14
C HIS A 34 -14.18 8.64 0.31
N ARG A 35 -13.94 9.51 -0.67
CA ARG A 35 -14.88 9.92 -1.71
C ARG A 35 -14.51 9.25 -3.04
N PRO A 36 -15.39 9.26 -4.06
CA PRO A 36 -15.10 8.66 -5.35
C PRO A 36 -13.84 9.20 -6.05
N ASP A 37 -13.50 10.45 -5.80
CA ASP A 37 -12.34 11.18 -6.31
C ASP A 37 -11.15 11.21 -5.32
N SER A 38 -11.25 10.51 -4.19
CA SER A 38 -10.12 10.36 -3.27
C SER A 38 -9.00 9.55 -3.90
N ASP A 39 -7.80 10.00 -3.62
CA ASP A 39 -6.53 9.34 -3.93
C ASP A 39 -6.30 8.09 -3.07
N ILE A 40 -5.07 7.56 -3.15
CA ILE A 40 -4.63 6.35 -2.44
C ILE A 40 -3.31 6.68 -1.76
N ASP A 41 -3.28 6.61 -0.43
CA ASP A 41 -2.06 6.71 0.36
C ASP A 41 -1.54 5.32 0.71
N ILE A 42 -0.27 5.02 0.39
CA ILE A 42 0.38 3.75 0.74
C ILE A 42 1.71 4.03 1.43
N GLY A 43 1.90 3.44 2.61
CA GLY A 43 3.17 3.41 3.32
C GLY A 43 3.93 2.11 3.02
N LEU A 44 5.23 2.23 2.74
CA LEU A 44 6.15 1.10 2.57
C LEU A 44 7.16 1.11 3.71
N TYR A 45 7.23 0.01 4.46
CA TYR A 45 8.17 -0.14 5.56
C TYR A 45 9.32 -1.04 5.11
N TYR A 46 10.51 -0.47 5.07
CA TYR A 46 11.74 -1.24 4.82
C TYR A 46 12.44 -1.53 6.14
N GLY A 47 12.91 -2.77 6.28
CA GLY A 47 13.79 -3.12 7.38
C GLY A 47 15.10 -2.35 7.28
N ALA A 48 15.64 -1.91 8.41
CA ALA A 48 17.00 -1.39 8.44
C ALA A 48 17.96 -2.52 7.99
N ARG A 49 18.81 -2.25 7.00
CA ARG A 49 19.93 -3.15 6.71
C ARG A 49 20.86 -3.11 7.90
N THR A 50 20.96 -4.22 8.63
CA THR A 50 22.10 -4.45 9.52
C THR A 50 23.31 -4.66 8.62
N ALA A 51 24.25 -3.72 8.68
CA ALA A 51 25.55 -3.81 8.00
C ALA A 51 26.35 -5.02 8.50
#